data_AF-A0A126REN0-F1
#
_entry.id   AF-A0A126REN0-F1
#
_cell.length_a   1.000
_cell.length_b   1.000
_cell.length_c   1.000
_cell.angle_alpha   90.00
_cell.angle_beta   90.00
_cell.angle_gamma   90.00
#
_symmetry.space_group_name_H-M   'P 1'
#
loop_
_entity.id
_entity.type
_entity.pdbx_description
1 polymer ?
#
loop_
_entity_poly.entity_id
_entity_poly.type
_entity_poly.pdbx_seq_one_letter_code
_entity_poly.pdbx_strand_id
1 'polypeptide(L)'
;MSLNVKDPEAHRLAQAIAQATGQSMTRVVTEALRERFARIERQKSKASVAELLTIADRAATHVKRPYVDHAELFYDDNGLPK
;
A
#
# COMPACT_ATOMS: atom_id res chain seq x y z
N MET A 1 10.20 -16.16 25.06
CA MET A 1 10.54 -17.12 23.97
C MET A 1 11.79 -16.64 23.27
N SER A 2 12.68 -17.54 22.83
CA SER A 2 13.89 -17.20 22.07
C SER A 2 13.70 -17.51 20.58
N LEU A 3 14.09 -16.57 19.73
CA LEU A 3 14.20 -16.75 18.28
C LEU A 3 15.64 -17.17 17.97
N ASN A 4 15.85 -18.37 17.43
CA ASN A 4 17.18 -18.86 17.05
C ASN A 4 17.35 -18.78 15.53
N VAL A 5 18.21 -17.86 15.06
CA VAL A 5 18.55 -17.69 13.64
C VAL A 5 20.01 -18.10 13.46
N LYS A 6 20.25 -19.23 12.79
CA LYS A 6 21.59 -19.79 12.53
C LYS A 6 22.22 -19.32 11.21
N ASP A 7 21.75 -18.18 10.70
CA ASP A 7 22.24 -17.62 9.45
C ASP A 7 23.37 -16.61 9.74
N PRO A 8 24.61 -16.84 9.25
CA PRO A 8 25.75 -15.96 9.51
C PRO A 8 25.55 -14.54 8.96
N GLU A 9 24.83 -14.40 7.86
CA GLU A 9 24.58 -13.10 7.23
C GLU A 9 23.59 -12.26 8.05
N ALA A 10 22.51 -12.87 8.53
CA ALA A 10 21.54 -12.23 9.42
C ALA A 10 22.23 -11.71 10.68
N HIS A 11 23.14 -12.50 11.26
CA HIS A 11 23.92 -12.08 12.42
C HIS A 11 24.83 -10.89 12.09
N ARG A 12 25.58 -10.96 10.98
CA ARG A 12 26.46 -9.87 10.50
C ARG A 12 25.68 -8.57 10.29
N LEU A 13 24.54 -8.64 9.62
CA LEU A 13 23.70 -7.46 9.33
C LEU A 13 23.12 -6.87 10.62
N ALA A 14 22.56 -7.70 11.49
CA ALA A 14 22.00 -7.25 12.76
C ALA A 14 23.07 -6.58 13.64
N GLN A 15 24.29 -7.14 13.68
CA GLN A 15 25.41 -6.57 14.40
C GLN A 15 25.87 -5.23 13.81
N ALA A 16 26.00 -5.13 12.48
CA ALA A 16 26.41 -3.90 11.82
C ALA A 16 25.42 -2.75 12.08
N ILE A 17 24.10 -3.04 11.99
CA ILE A 17 23.06 -2.04 12.25
C ILE A 17 23.05 -1.66 13.74
N ALA A 18 23.20 -2.63 14.65
CA ALA A 18 23.29 -2.36 16.09
C ALA A 18 24.45 -1.41 16.41
N GLN A 19 25.64 -1.66 15.83
CA GLN A 19 26.81 -0.79 16.00
C GLN A 19 26.58 0.61 15.43
N ALA A 20 26.00 0.71 14.23
CA ALA A 20 25.74 1.99 13.58
C ALA A 20 24.69 2.84 14.31
N THR A 21 23.72 2.20 14.97
CA THR A 21 22.59 2.88 15.62
C THR A 21 22.71 3.00 17.14
N GLY A 22 23.70 2.33 17.75
CA GLY A 22 23.82 2.24 19.21
C GLY A 22 22.70 1.42 19.88
N GLN A 23 21.92 0.66 19.11
CA GLN A 23 20.82 -0.15 19.63
C GLN A 23 21.26 -1.60 19.91
N SER A 24 20.52 -2.31 20.76
CA SER A 24 20.76 -3.74 20.95
C SER A 24 20.36 -4.55 19.71
N MET A 25 21.07 -5.66 19.47
CA MET A 25 20.77 -6.55 18.34
C MET A 25 19.33 -7.08 18.39
N THR A 26 18.79 -7.34 19.59
CA THR A 26 17.39 -7.71 19.80
C THR A 26 16.44 -6.60 19.35
N ARG A 27 16.73 -5.33 19.64
CA ARG A 27 15.91 -4.20 19.21
C ARG A 27 15.94 -4.07 17.69
N VAL A 28 17.12 -4.12 17.09
CA VAL A 28 17.31 -4.07 15.64
C VAL A 28 16.48 -5.14 14.93
N VAL A 29 16.61 -6.41 15.35
CA VAL A 29 15.87 -7.52 14.74
C VAL A 29 14.37 -7.36 14.95
N THR A 30 13.95 -6.93 16.14
CA THR A 30 12.52 -6.74 16.45
C THR A 30 11.89 -5.64 15.60
N GLU A 31 12.56 -4.50 15.45
CA GLU A 31 12.07 -3.40 14.61
C GLU A 31 12.05 -3.80 13.13
N ALA A 32 13.10 -4.45 12.62
CA ALA A 32 13.14 -4.91 11.24
C ALA A 32 12.00 -5.89 10.91
N LEU A 33 11.73 -6.84 11.81
CA LEU A 33 10.61 -7.77 11.68
C LEU A 33 9.26 -7.06 11.77
N ARG A 34 9.10 -6.11 12.71
CA ARG A 34 7.87 -5.33 12.86
C ARG A 34 7.57 -4.50 11.63
N GLU A 35 8.57 -3.81 11.08
CA GLU A 35 8.42 -3.03 9.86
C GLU A 35 8.05 -3.91 8.66
N ARG A 36 8.71 -5.07 8.51
CA ARG A 36 8.38 -6.00 7.43
C ARG A 36 6.96 -6.52 7.57
N PHE A 37 6.54 -6.88 8.78
CA PHE A 37 5.19 -7.34 9.07
C PHE A 37 4.15 -6.25 8.78
N ALA A 38 4.38 -5.01 9.24
CA ALA A 38 3.49 -3.88 8.98
C ALA A 38 3.34 -3.59 7.47
N ARG A 39 4.42 -3.71 6.69
CA ARG A 39 4.35 -3.59 5.22
C ARG A 39 3.48 -4.67 4.58
N ILE A 40 3.61 -5.92 5.03
CA ILE A 40 2.78 -7.04 4.54
C ILE A 40 1.31 -6.81 4.89
N GLU A 41 1.01 -6.37 6.11
CA GLU A 41 -0.37 -6.11 6.53
C GLU A 41 -0.99 -4.94 5.76
N ARG A 42 -0.22 -3.88 5.47
CA ARG A 42 -0.68 -2.79 4.57
C ARG A 42 -0.99 -3.28 3.15
N GLN A 43 -0.20 -4.21 2.61
CA GLN A 43 -0.47 -4.79 1.29
C GLN A 43 -1.73 -5.66 1.26
N LYS A 44 -2.08 -6.30 2.38
CA LYS A 44 -3.32 -7.07 2.51
C LYS A 44 -4.54 -6.18 2.77
N SER A 45 -4.35 -5.02 3.40
CA SER A 45 -5.44 -4.10 3.66
C SER A 45 -6.00 -3.53 2.35
N LYS A 46 -7.34 -3.42 2.26
CA LYS A 46 -8.00 -2.69 1.18
C LYS A 46 -7.50 -1.24 1.18
N ALA A 47 -7.48 -0.61 0.01
CA ALA A 47 -7.16 0.81 -0.12
C ALA A 47 -7.97 1.63 0.89
N SER A 48 -7.30 2.52 1.60
CA SER A 48 -7.93 3.46 2.51
C SER A 48 -8.87 4.38 1.75
N VAL A 49 -9.87 4.93 2.44
CA VAL A 49 -10.77 5.95 1.86
C VAL A 49 -9.98 7.13 1.29
N ALA A 50 -8.90 7.55 1.95
CA ALA A 50 -8.04 8.63 1.47
C ALA A 50 -7.35 8.29 0.14
N GLU A 51 -6.87 7.05 -0.03
CA GLU A 51 -6.29 6.59 -1.30
C GLU A 51 -7.35 6.54 -2.41
N LEU A 52 -8.56 6.06 -2.09
CA LEU A 52 -9.68 6.05 -3.04
C LEU A 52 -10.07 7.46 -3.49
N LEU A 53 -10.15 8.42 -2.55
CA LEU A 53 -10.43 9.82 -2.86
C LEU A 53 -9.32 10.46 -3.70
N THR A 54 -8.05 10.15 -3.40
CA THR A 54 -6.91 10.63 -4.20
C THR A 54 -7.01 10.15 -5.65
N ILE A 55 -7.41 8.89 -5.86
CA ILE A 55 -7.67 8.36 -7.22
C ILE A 55 -8.85 9.08 -7.86
N ALA A 56 -9.94 9.30 -7.11
CA ALA A 56 -11.13 9.99 -7.61
C ALA A 56 -10.82 11.44 -8.04
N ASP A 57 -10.07 12.19 -7.25
CA ASP A 57 -9.66 13.57 -7.57
C ASP A 57 -8.81 13.62 -8.85
N ARG A 58 -7.85 12.70 -8.97
CA ARG A 58 -7.03 12.59 -10.18
C ARG A 58 -7.85 12.17 -11.40
N ALA A 59 -8.86 11.31 -11.25
CA ALA A 59 -9.75 10.96 -12.34
C ALA A 59 -10.62 12.16 -12.74
N ALA A 60 -11.12 12.91 -11.77
CA ALA A 60 -12.01 14.04 -11.98
C ALA A 60 -11.37 15.16 -12.82
N THR A 61 -10.05 15.38 -12.73
CA THR A 61 -9.35 16.39 -13.55
C THR A 61 -9.41 16.11 -15.05
N HIS A 62 -9.65 14.85 -15.45
CA HIS A 62 -9.74 14.46 -16.85
C HIS A 62 -11.18 14.48 -17.38
N VAL A 63 -12.18 14.68 -16.52
CA VAL A 63 -13.58 14.68 -16.92
C VAL A 63 -13.98 16.04 -17.47
N LYS A 64 -14.33 16.08 -18.76
CA LYS A 64 -14.86 17.29 -19.41
C LYS A 64 -16.34 17.47 -19.07
N ARG A 65 -16.72 18.69 -18.71
CA ARG A 65 -18.12 19.08 -18.47
C ARG A 65 -18.65 19.94 -19.64
N PRO A 66 -19.97 19.90 -19.94
CA PRO A 66 -21.01 19.12 -19.26
C PRO A 66 -20.84 17.62 -19.46
N TYR A 67 -21.32 16.83 -18.50
CA TYR A 67 -21.34 15.38 -18.63
C TYR A 67 -22.21 15.00 -19.82
N VAL A 68 -21.76 14.04 -20.63
CA VAL A 68 -22.60 13.50 -21.70
C VAL A 68 -23.78 12.79 -21.05
N ASP A 69 -24.98 13.08 -21.54
CA ASP A 69 -26.13 12.28 -21.18
C ASP A 69 -25.98 10.90 -21.83
N HIS A 70 -25.61 9.92 -21.02
CA HIS A 70 -25.44 8.55 -21.46
C HIS A 70 -26.76 7.94 -21.93
N ALA A 71 -27.90 8.42 -21.44
CA ALA A 71 -29.21 7.97 -21.92
C ALA A 71 -29.41 8.41 -23.37
N GLU A 72 -29.22 9.69 -23.67
CA GLU A 72 -29.33 10.23 -25.03
C GLU A 72 -28.29 9.61 -25.99
N LEU A 73 -27.06 9.40 -25.49
CA LEU A 73 -25.96 8.86 -26.29
C LEU A 73 -26.16 7.40 -26.69
N PHE A 74 -26.64 6.56 -25.77
CA PHE A 74 -26.65 5.10 -25.97
C PHE A 74 -28.03 4.52 -26.23
N TYR A 75 -29.11 5.26 -25.97
CA TYR A 75 -30.47 4.74 -26.08
C TYR A 75 -31.35 5.61 -27.00
N ASP A 76 -32.26 4.96 -27.71
CA ASP A 76 -33.31 5.60 -28.49
C ASP A 76 -34.49 6.04 -27.60
N ASP A 77 -35.47 6.70 -28.20
CA ASP A 77 -36.65 7.22 -27.50
C ASP A 77 -37.52 6.11 -26.90
N ASN A 78 -37.32 4.85 -27.31
CA ASN A 78 -37.98 3.67 -26.75
C ASN A 78 -37.14 2.99 -25.66
N GLY A 79 -35.95 3.53 -25.34
CA GLY A 79 -35.01 2.96 -24.37
C GLY A 79 -34.22 1.76 -24.88
N LEU A 80 -34.16 1.54 -26.20
CA LEU A 80 -33.36 0.47 -26.81
C LEU A 80 -31.94 0.98 -27.13
N PRO A 81 -30.92 0.13 -27.04
CA PRO A 81 -29.56 0.50 -27.44
C PRO A 81 -29.51 0.95 -28.90
N LYS A 82 -28.88 2.10 -29.15
CA LYS A 82 -28.54 2.59 -30.49
C LYS A 82 -27.32 1.86 -31.08
#